data_AF-F8FPT2-F1
#
_entry.id   AF-F8FPT2-F1
#
_cell.length_a   1.000
_cell.length_b   1.000
_cell.length_c   1.000
_cell.angle_alpha   90.00
_cell.angle_beta   90.00
_cell.angle_gamma   90.00
#
_symmetry.space_group_name_H-M   'P 1'
#
loop_
_entity.id
_entity.type
_entity.pdbx_description
1 polymer ?
#
loop_
_entity_poly.entity_id
_entity_poly.type
_entity_poly.pdbx_seq_one_letter_code
_entity_poly.pdbx_strand_id
1 'polypeptide(L)'
;MKKNNLLLCAAGLLLMLGLQVPSALSPVPAEASAMQVDVRVPAWPVELDGITLDRSPSTYPPIVFHDITYIPMTWDVSRAAGLTLDWSAENGLTIRSGAEERVPLSPPAHGNAAADGKTLTAYVASFPITIDGKTVDLAKDPYPPLLFRNVTYFPLTWDYAVETFGWTASWDSRNGLSVRTK
;
A
#
# COMPACT_ATOMS: atom_id res chain seq x y z
N MET A 1 -42.70 -39.59 79.30
CA MET A 1 -41.91 -39.78 78.06
C MET A 1 -40.97 -38.59 77.92
N LYS A 2 -39.66 -38.85 77.89
CA LYS A 2 -38.57 -37.88 78.02
C LYS A 2 -37.77 -37.82 76.70
N LYS A 3 -37.47 -36.58 76.30
CA LYS A 3 -36.28 -36.04 75.60
C LYS A 3 -36.02 -36.37 74.12
N ASN A 4 -35.90 -35.28 73.36
CA ASN A 4 -35.01 -34.95 72.23
C ASN A 4 -34.98 -33.39 72.21
N ASN A 5 -33.93 -32.60 72.00
CA ASN A 5 -32.67 -32.74 71.29
C ASN A 5 -31.70 -31.60 71.72
N LEU A 6 -30.44 -31.72 71.27
CA LEU A 6 -29.62 -30.67 70.67
C LEU A 6 -28.51 -29.98 71.51
N LEU A 7 -27.26 -30.44 71.31
CA LEU A 7 -26.02 -29.66 71.32
C LEU A 7 -25.09 -30.35 70.30
N LEU A 8 -24.62 -29.75 69.21
CA LEU A 8 -23.72 -28.62 68.98
C LEU A 8 -22.41 -29.17 68.40
N CYS A 9 -22.07 -28.82 67.15
CA CYS A 9 -20.69 -28.86 66.67
C CYS A 9 -20.49 -27.72 65.67
N ALA A 10 -19.56 -26.84 65.99
CA ALA A 10 -19.14 -25.69 65.23
C ALA A 10 -17.73 -25.93 64.66
N ALA A 11 -17.49 -25.44 63.45
CA ALA A 11 -16.20 -25.02 62.87
C ALA A 11 -16.55 -24.57 61.44
N GLY A 12 -16.27 -23.38 60.93
CA GLY A 12 -15.17 -22.45 61.13
C GLY A 12 -14.92 -21.88 59.73
N LEU A 13 -15.41 -20.67 59.45
CA LEU A 13 -15.39 -20.08 58.11
C LEU A 13 -14.13 -19.22 57.95
N LEU A 14 -13.24 -19.63 57.06
CA LEU A 14 -11.99 -18.94 56.72
C LEU A 14 -12.30 -17.77 55.77
N LEU A 15 -12.06 -16.53 56.20
CA LEU A 15 -12.17 -15.34 55.36
C LEU A 15 -10.87 -15.19 54.52
N MET A 16 -10.93 -15.41 53.21
CA MET A 16 -9.86 -15.00 52.29
C MET A 16 -10.24 -13.69 51.58
N LEU A 17 -9.66 -12.57 52.02
CA LEU A 17 -9.62 -11.35 51.22
C LEU A 17 -8.46 -11.48 50.21
N GLY A 18 -8.79 -11.87 48.99
CA GLY A 18 -7.88 -11.83 47.84
C GLY A 18 -7.84 -10.43 47.23
N LEU A 19 -6.65 -9.83 47.22
CA LEU A 19 -6.31 -8.55 46.58
C LEU A 19 -6.59 -8.64 45.06
N GLN A 20 -7.56 -7.89 44.54
CA GLN A 20 -7.80 -7.79 43.10
C GLN A 20 -6.83 -6.79 42.49
N VAL A 21 -5.83 -7.27 41.76
CA VAL A 21 -4.95 -6.44 40.94
C VAL A 21 -5.77 -5.95 39.75
N PRO A 22 -5.94 -4.63 39.52
CA PRO A 22 -6.60 -4.15 38.31
C PRO A 22 -5.68 -4.44 37.12
N SER A 23 -6.11 -5.35 36.24
CA SER A 23 -5.49 -5.54 34.93
C SER A 23 -5.58 -4.23 34.16
N ALA A 24 -4.46 -3.52 34.05
CA ALA A 24 -4.34 -2.39 33.15
C ALA A 24 -4.54 -2.91 31.73
N LEU A 25 -5.65 -2.52 31.10
CA LEU A 25 -5.84 -2.67 29.66
C LEU A 25 -4.78 -1.79 28.99
N SER A 26 -3.72 -2.42 28.48
CA SER A 26 -2.77 -1.73 27.61
C SER A 26 -3.54 -1.15 26.42
N PRO A 27 -3.35 0.13 26.06
CA PRO A 27 -3.95 0.66 24.86
C PRO A 27 -3.44 -0.12 23.65
N VAL A 28 -4.36 -0.75 22.92
CA VAL A 28 -4.07 -1.31 21.59
C VAL A 28 -3.73 -0.11 20.69
N PRO A 29 -2.59 -0.12 19.98
CA PRO A 29 -2.30 0.93 19.00
C PRO A 29 -3.48 1.05 18.04
N ALA A 30 -4.02 2.26 17.88
CA ALA A 30 -5.02 2.51 16.87
C ALA A 30 -4.37 2.28 15.50
N GLU A 31 -4.74 1.20 14.81
CA GLU A 31 -4.39 1.03 13.41
C GLU A 31 -5.00 2.19 12.63
N ALA A 32 -4.15 3.04 12.06
CA ALA A 32 -4.60 4.10 11.17
C ALA A 32 -5.41 3.44 10.05
N SER A 33 -6.71 3.71 9.99
CA SER A 33 -7.57 3.16 8.96
C SER A 33 -7.09 3.67 7.60
N ALA A 34 -6.67 2.74 6.73
CA ALA A 34 -6.23 3.10 5.39
C ALA A 34 -7.38 3.78 4.65
N MET A 35 -7.15 5.00 4.14
CA MET A 35 -8.19 5.78 3.48
C MET A 35 -8.50 5.17 2.12
N GLN A 36 -9.70 4.61 1.95
CA GLN A 36 -10.17 4.03 0.69
C GLN A 36 -10.40 5.11 -0.36
N VAL A 37 -10.01 4.84 -1.61
CA VAL A 37 -10.23 5.72 -2.76
C VAL A 37 -10.69 4.92 -3.98
N ASP A 38 -11.47 5.59 -4.84
CA ASP A 38 -11.87 5.06 -6.14
C ASP A 38 -10.86 5.45 -7.21
N VAL A 39 -10.40 4.46 -7.97
CA VAL A 39 -9.46 4.64 -9.08
C VAL A 39 -10.00 3.98 -10.34
N ARG A 40 -9.44 4.30 -11.50
CA ARG A 40 -9.89 3.75 -12.79
C ARG A 40 -8.72 3.18 -13.57
N VAL A 41 -8.96 2.17 -14.39
CA VAL A 41 -7.99 1.81 -15.43
C VAL A 41 -8.00 2.93 -16.49
N PRO A 42 -6.84 3.44 -16.94
CA PRO A 42 -6.79 4.48 -17.97
C PRO A 42 -7.41 3.98 -19.28
N ALA A 43 -8.23 4.82 -19.90
CA ALA A 43 -8.82 4.55 -21.22
C ALA A 43 -7.79 4.63 -22.36
N TRP A 44 -6.57 5.05 -22.06
CA TRP A 44 -5.45 5.20 -22.99
C TRP A 44 -4.34 4.16 -22.70
N PRO A 45 -3.47 3.88 -23.68
CA PRO A 45 -2.23 3.14 -23.43
C PRO A 45 -1.31 3.93 -22.49
N VAL A 46 -0.57 3.20 -21.67
CA VAL A 46 0.51 3.75 -20.85
C VAL A 46 1.75 2.91 -21.13
N GLU A 47 2.82 3.57 -21.55
CA GLU A 47 4.09 2.93 -21.90
C GLU A 47 5.19 3.33 -20.93
N LEU A 48 6.06 2.37 -20.61
CA LEU A 48 7.31 2.59 -19.90
C LEU A 48 8.46 2.13 -20.81
N ASP A 49 9.33 3.06 -21.18
CA ASP A 49 10.49 2.81 -22.05
C ASP A 49 10.16 2.10 -23.37
N GLY A 50 8.96 2.37 -23.91
CA GLY A 50 8.49 1.81 -25.18
C GLY A 50 7.79 0.45 -25.04
N ILE A 51 7.58 -0.05 -23.82
CA ILE A 51 6.76 -1.23 -23.56
C ILE A 51 5.44 -0.79 -22.96
N THR A 52 4.33 -1.15 -23.61
CA THR A 52 2.98 -0.92 -23.08
C THR A 52 2.76 -1.77 -21.84
N LEU A 53 2.34 -1.13 -20.74
CA LEU A 53 1.99 -1.81 -19.50
C LEU A 53 0.64 -2.54 -19.65
N ASP A 54 0.50 -3.70 -19.00
CA ASP A 54 -0.77 -4.44 -18.97
C ASP A 54 -1.90 -3.54 -18.43
N ARG A 55 -3.05 -3.54 -19.10
CA ARG A 55 -4.25 -2.81 -18.67
C ARG A 55 -5.36 -3.72 -18.16
N SER A 56 -5.07 -5.02 -17.99
CA SER A 56 -6.01 -5.97 -17.42
C SER A 56 -6.36 -5.60 -15.98
N PRO A 57 -7.65 -5.46 -15.63
CA PRO A 57 -8.05 -5.16 -14.27
C PRO A 57 -7.80 -6.32 -13.29
N SER A 58 -7.38 -7.52 -13.74
CA SER A 58 -7.06 -8.65 -12.86
C SER A 58 -5.59 -8.72 -12.43
N THR A 59 -4.72 -7.90 -13.02
CA THR A 59 -3.28 -7.88 -12.70
C THR A 59 -2.91 -6.63 -11.89
N TYR A 60 -1.93 -5.85 -12.33
CA TYR A 60 -1.48 -4.59 -11.74
C TYR A 60 -1.45 -3.52 -12.83
N PRO A 61 -2.62 -3.11 -13.36
CA PRO A 61 -2.65 -2.13 -14.43
C PRO A 61 -2.24 -0.76 -13.87
N PRO A 62 -1.71 0.15 -14.71
CA PRO A 62 -1.71 1.57 -14.36
C PRO A 62 -3.12 1.99 -13.93
N ILE A 63 -3.20 2.91 -12.96
CA ILE A 63 -4.48 3.41 -12.44
C ILE A 63 -4.53 4.94 -12.52
N VAL A 64 -5.73 5.50 -12.58
CA VAL A 64 -5.97 6.94 -12.60
C VAL A 64 -6.73 7.34 -11.34
N PHE A 65 -6.18 8.31 -10.61
CA PHE A 65 -6.79 8.95 -9.45
C PHE A 65 -6.66 10.47 -9.61
N HIS A 66 -7.79 11.18 -9.47
CA HIS A 66 -7.85 12.64 -9.68
C HIS A 66 -7.13 13.10 -10.98
N ASP A 67 -7.40 12.40 -12.07
CA ASP A 67 -6.84 12.63 -13.42
C ASP A 67 -5.31 12.49 -13.55
N ILE A 68 -4.63 11.97 -12.52
CA ILE A 68 -3.21 11.60 -12.56
C ILE A 68 -3.08 10.10 -12.78
N THR A 69 -2.19 9.72 -13.70
CA THR A 69 -1.83 8.30 -13.93
C THR A 69 -0.79 7.87 -12.91
N TYR A 70 -0.98 6.69 -12.34
CA TYR A 70 -0.09 6.07 -11.36
C TYR A 70 0.53 4.81 -11.94
N ILE A 71 1.83 4.62 -11.68
CA ILE A 71 2.60 3.45 -12.12
C ILE A 71 2.75 2.46 -10.95
N PRO A 72 2.47 1.16 -11.18
CA PRO A 72 2.70 0.13 -10.17
C PRO A 72 4.19 -0.08 -9.88
N MET A 73 4.60 -0.01 -8.63
CA MET A 73 5.94 -0.45 -8.20
C MET A 73 5.95 -1.97 -8.00
N THR A 74 5.64 -2.74 -9.04
CA THR A 74 5.94 -4.19 -9.05
C THR A 74 7.44 -4.39 -9.21
N TRP A 75 7.91 -5.62 -8.95
CA TRP A 75 9.32 -5.96 -9.15
C TRP A 75 9.77 -5.68 -10.60
N ASP A 76 9.05 -6.18 -11.60
CA ASP A 76 9.41 -6.02 -13.02
C ASP A 76 9.42 -4.55 -13.44
N VAL A 77 8.38 -3.79 -13.10
CA VAL A 77 8.27 -2.36 -13.46
C VAL A 77 9.37 -1.55 -12.80
N SER A 78 9.65 -1.80 -11.53
CA SER A 78 10.68 -1.08 -10.79
C SER A 78 12.07 -1.39 -11.33
N ARG A 79 12.40 -2.67 -11.58
CA ARG A 79 13.69 -3.06 -12.16
C ARG A 79 13.86 -2.51 -13.58
N ALA A 80 12.82 -2.52 -14.40
CA ALA A 80 12.85 -1.91 -15.72
C ALA A 80 13.08 -0.40 -15.65
N ALA A 81 12.55 0.26 -14.62
CA ALA A 81 12.74 1.67 -14.31
C ALA A 81 14.05 1.99 -13.57
N GLY A 82 14.91 1.00 -13.34
CA GLY A 82 16.20 1.17 -12.65
C GLY A 82 16.06 1.47 -11.16
N LEU A 83 14.95 1.06 -10.58
CA LEU A 83 14.65 1.14 -9.15
C LEU A 83 14.84 -0.23 -8.50
N THR A 84 15.27 -0.22 -7.24
CA THR A 84 15.20 -1.39 -6.35
C THR A 84 14.23 -1.10 -5.22
N LEU A 85 13.48 -2.13 -4.83
CA LEU A 85 12.50 -2.06 -3.76
C LEU A 85 12.94 -2.97 -2.62
N ASP A 86 12.79 -2.50 -1.40
CA ASP A 86 12.92 -3.27 -0.17
C ASP A 86 11.72 -2.98 0.72
N TRP A 87 11.21 -4.00 1.41
CA TRP A 87 10.09 -3.85 2.33
C TRP A 87 10.42 -4.49 3.67
N SER A 88 10.13 -3.79 4.76
CA SER A 88 10.08 -4.37 6.10
C SER A 88 8.92 -3.80 6.91
N ALA A 89 8.49 -4.53 7.94
CA ALA A 89 7.41 -4.09 8.82
C ALA A 89 7.78 -2.81 9.60
N GLU A 90 9.08 -2.63 9.87
CA GLU A 90 9.62 -1.50 10.62
C GLU A 90 9.79 -0.26 9.72
N ASN A 91 10.35 -0.43 8.53
CA ASN A 91 10.76 0.67 7.66
C ASN A 91 9.77 0.95 6.52
N GLY A 92 8.73 0.13 6.38
CA GLY A 92 7.80 0.18 5.26
C GLY A 92 8.51 -0.04 3.91
N LEU A 93 8.15 0.74 2.90
CA LEU A 93 8.73 0.64 1.55
C LEU A 93 9.96 1.53 1.42
N THR A 94 11.09 0.93 1.07
CA THR A 94 12.30 1.65 0.66
C THR A 94 12.52 1.49 -0.85
N ILE A 95 12.69 2.60 -1.53
CA ILE A 95 13.01 2.68 -2.97
C ILE A 95 14.41 3.26 -3.11
N ARG A 96 15.25 2.62 -3.92
CA ARG A 96 16.56 3.17 -4.31
C ARG A 96 16.69 3.26 -5.81
N SER A 97 17.08 4.42 -6.29
CA SER A 97 17.42 4.69 -7.69
C SER A 97 18.80 4.14 -8.05
N GLY A 98 19.01 3.83 -9.32
CA GLY A 98 20.32 3.39 -9.81
C GLY A 98 20.59 1.90 -9.58
N ALA A 99 19.60 1.04 -9.84
CA ALA A 99 19.79 -0.40 -9.85
C ALA A 99 20.97 -0.78 -10.77
N GLU A 100 21.90 -1.61 -10.27
CA GLU A 100 23.10 -2.04 -11.00
C GLU A 100 22.76 -2.75 -12.33
N GLU A 101 21.61 -3.42 -12.38
CA GLU A 101 21.09 -4.08 -13.58
C GLU A 101 19.61 -3.75 -13.79
N ARG A 102 19.26 -3.32 -14.99
CA ARG A 102 17.86 -3.12 -15.39
C ARG A 102 17.35 -4.40 -16.03
N VAL A 103 16.16 -4.83 -15.61
CA VAL A 103 15.49 -5.99 -16.21
C VAL A 103 14.45 -5.45 -17.19
N PRO A 104 14.58 -5.67 -18.51
CA PRO A 104 13.58 -5.19 -19.46
C PRO A 104 12.20 -5.76 -19.16
N LEU A 105 11.17 -4.93 -19.31
CA LEU A 105 9.79 -5.42 -19.27
C LEU A 105 9.56 -6.39 -20.42
N SER A 106 8.92 -7.51 -20.10
CA SER A 106 8.29 -8.34 -21.12
C SER A 106 6.95 -7.71 -21.53
N PRO A 107 6.60 -7.71 -22.82
CA PRO A 107 5.25 -7.35 -23.24
C PRO A 107 4.22 -8.20 -22.49
N PRO A 108 3.05 -7.63 -22.15
CA PRO A 108 2.05 -8.36 -21.38
C PRO A 108 1.56 -9.59 -22.15
N ALA A 109 1.43 -10.72 -21.43
CA ALA A 109 0.92 -11.97 -22.00
C ALA A 109 -0.53 -11.87 -22.50
N HIS A 110 -1.29 -10.91 -21.97
CA HIS A 110 -2.65 -10.61 -22.39
C HIS A 110 -2.64 -9.27 -23.13
N GLY A 111 -3.05 -9.28 -24.39
CA GLY A 111 -3.06 -8.08 -25.24
C GLY A 111 -4.13 -7.07 -24.82
N ASN A 112 -3.79 -6.18 -23.88
CA ASN A 112 -4.35 -4.84 -23.70
C ASN A 112 -5.88 -4.67 -23.68
N ALA A 113 -6.65 -5.64 -23.14
CA ALA A 113 -8.09 -5.46 -22.94
C ALA A 113 -8.36 -4.68 -21.65
N ALA A 114 -8.43 -3.35 -21.78
CA ALA A 114 -9.01 -2.50 -20.75
C ALA A 114 -10.54 -2.71 -20.75
N ALA A 115 -11.13 -2.87 -19.56
CA ALA A 115 -12.53 -2.50 -19.38
C ALA A 115 -12.52 -0.99 -19.12
N ASP A 116 -12.59 -0.20 -20.18
CA ASP A 116 -12.47 1.26 -20.10
C ASP A 116 -13.39 1.82 -19.01
N GLY A 117 -12.82 2.66 -18.15
CA GLY A 117 -13.58 3.33 -17.09
C GLY A 117 -14.06 2.42 -15.95
N LYS A 118 -13.59 1.16 -15.86
CA LYS A 118 -13.90 0.31 -14.71
C LYS A 118 -13.30 0.91 -13.44
N THR A 119 -14.19 1.24 -12.49
CA THR A 119 -13.80 1.66 -11.15
C THR A 119 -13.23 0.48 -10.39
N LEU A 120 -12.09 0.71 -9.75
CA LEU A 120 -11.40 -0.19 -8.83
C LEU A 120 -11.25 0.53 -7.49
N THR A 121 -11.07 -0.25 -6.43
CA THR A 121 -10.78 0.29 -5.10
C THR A 121 -9.30 0.20 -4.82
N ALA A 122 -8.69 1.32 -4.43
CA ALA A 122 -7.36 1.39 -3.85
C ALA A 122 -7.42 2.05 -2.46
N TYR A 123 -6.28 2.15 -1.80
CA TYR A 123 -6.15 2.83 -0.52
C TYR A 123 -5.00 3.83 -0.59
N VAL A 124 -5.07 4.93 0.14
CA VAL A 124 -3.88 5.74 0.39
C VAL A 124 -2.88 4.91 1.19
N ALA A 125 -1.61 4.89 0.78
CA ALA A 125 -0.57 4.21 1.51
C ALA A 125 -0.48 4.77 2.94
N SER A 126 -0.43 3.89 3.93
CA SER A 126 -0.47 4.24 5.36
C SER A 126 0.73 3.71 6.13
N PHE A 127 1.84 3.44 5.43
CA PHE A 127 3.09 2.93 5.97
C PHE A 127 4.26 3.86 5.57
N PRO A 128 5.41 3.82 6.27
CA PRO A 128 6.55 4.65 5.91
C PRO A 128 7.04 4.36 4.49
N ILE A 129 7.37 5.41 3.75
CA ILE A 129 7.95 5.30 2.41
C ILE A 129 9.20 6.16 2.37
N THR A 130 10.31 5.57 1.93
CA THR A 130 11.59 6.25 1.79
C THR A 130 12.13 6.07 0.38
N ILE A 131 12.59 7.15 -0.26
CA ILE A 131 13.15 7.15 -1.61
C ILE A 131 14.53 7.78 -1.54
N ASP A 132 15.57 7.02 -1.89
CA ASP A 132 16.97 7.45 -1.82
C ASP A 132 17.34 8.09 -0.47
N GLY A 133 16.85 7.48 0.61
CA GLY A 133 17.07 7.93 1.99
C GLY A 133 16.19 9.09 2.46
N LYS A 134 15.30 9.63 1.61
CA LYS A 134 14.35 10.70 1.97
C LYS A 134 12.97 10.12 2.26
N THR A 135 12.42 10.45 3.43
CA THR A 135 11.05 10.07 3.79
C THR A 135 10.03 10.87 2.98
N VAL A 136 8.99 10.19 2.49
CA VAL A 136 7.86 10.78 1.80
C VAL A 136 6.82 11.30 2.81
N ASP A 137 6.38 12.55 2.66
CA ASP A 137 5.31 13.14 3.47
C ASP A 137 3.93 12.81 2.87
N LEU A 138 3.34 11.71 3.32
CA LEU A 138 2.04 11.21 2.80
C LEU A 138 0.85 12.10 3.19
N ALA A 139 0.98 12.93 4.22
CA ALA A 139 -0.14 13.69 4.78
C ALA A 139 -0.44 14.99 4.01
N LYS A 140 0.53 15.49 3.22
CA LYS A 140 0.43 16.76 2.50
C LYS A 140 0.25 16.61 1.00
N ASP A 141 0.39 15.41 0.47
CA ASP A 141 0.36 15.19 -0.96
C ASP A 141 -1.10 15.08 -1.46
N PRO A 142 -1.56 15.95 -2.37
CA PRO A 142 -2.88 15.80 -3.02
C PRO A 142 -2.97 14.53 -3.88
N TYR A 143 -1.83 13.94 -4.24
CA TYR A 143 -1.67 12.72 -5.00
C TYR A 143 -0.75 11.77 -4.23
N PRO A 144 -1.15 11.25 -3.05
CA PRO A 144 -0.28 10.39 -2.28
C PRO A 144 -0.08 9.05 -3.00
N PRO A 145 1.03 8.33 -2.75
CA PRO A 145 1.18 6.95 -3.17
C PRO A 145 -0.02 6.10 -2.73
N LEU A 146 -0.49 5.24 -3.63
CA LEU A 146 -1.65 4.39 -3.39
C LEU A 146 -1.24 2.93 -3.21
N LEU A 147 -1.96 2.20 -2.38
CA LEU A 147 -1.86 0.76 -2.24
C LEU A 147 -3.02 0.11 -3.00
N PHE A 148 -2.69 -0.69 -4.02
CA PHE A 148 -3.66 -1.51 -4.73
C PHE A 148 -3.13 -2.94 -4.84
N ARG A 149 -3.90 -3.89 -4.30
CA ARG A 149 -3.53 -5.33 -4.25
C ARG A 149 -2.13 -5.56 -3.68
N ASN A 150 -1.81 -4.88 -2.58
CA ASN A 150 -0.52 -4.95 -1.89
C ASN A 150 0.69 -4.47 -2.71
N VAL A 151 0.46 -3.76 -3.82
CA VAL A 151 1.49 -3.05 -4.59
C VAL A 151 1.32 -1.56 -4.39
N THR A 152 2.44 -0.86 -4.17
CA THR A 152 2.44 0.60 -4.05
C THR A 152 2.50 1.22 -5.44
N TYR A 153 1.69 2.24 -5.67
CA TYR A 153 1.53 2.94 -6.92
C TYR A 153 2.00 4.37 -6.74
N PHE A 154 2.88 4.84 -7.62
CA PHE A 154 3.38 6.21 -7.58
C PHE A 154 2.72 7.08 -8.64
N PRO A 155 2.30 8.31 -8.29
CA PRO A 155 1.74 9.25 -9.25
C PRO A 155 2.81 9.72 -10.23
N LEU A 156 2.42 9.92 -11.49
CA LEU A 156 3.23 10.63 -12.47
C LEU A 156 3.06 12.15 -12.35
N THR A 157 3.20 12.69 -11.13
CA THR A 157 3.31 14.13 -10.88
C THR A 157 4.73 14.61 -11.16
N TRP A 158 4.92 15.92 -11.27
CA TRP A 158 6.26 16.51 -11.43
C TRP A 158 7.21 16.11 -10.29
N ASP A 159 6.73 16.20 -9.05
CA ASP A 159 7.53 15.93 -7.85
C ASP A 159 8.03 14.47 -7.80
N TYR A 160 7.21 13.49 -8.17
CA TYR A 160 7.65 12.09 -8.20
C TYR A 160 8.35 11.72 -9.50
N ALA A 161 7.71 11.91 -10.64
CA ALA A 161 8.28 11.44 -11.91
C ALA A 161 9.57 12.20 -12.23
N VAL A 162 9.57 13.53 -12.17
CA VAL A 162 10.70 14.35 -12.61
C VAL A 162 11.71 14.58 -11.49
N GLU A 163 11.30 15.17 -10.37
CA GLU A 163 12.24 15.57 -9.31
C GLU A 163 12.78 14.37 -8.53
N THR A 164 11.92 13.39 -8.23
CA THR A 164 12.31 12.24 -7.40
C THR A 164 12.98 11.15 -8.24
N PHE A 165 12.38 10.74 -9.35
CA PHE A 165 12.87 9.60 -10.15
C PHE A 165 13.67 10.00 -11.40
N GLY A 166 13.68 11.27 -11.80
CA GLY A 166 14.38 11.73 -13.00
C GLY A 166 13.80 11.17 -14.31
N TRP A 167 12.53 10.79 -14.30
CA TRP A 167 11.78 10.34 -15.47
C TRP A 167 11.20 11.53 -16.24
N THR A 168 10.77 11.27 -17.46
CA THR A 168 9.96 12.20 -18.25
C THR A 168 8.67 11.53 -18.69
N ALA A 169 7.60 12.31 -18.78
CA ALA A 169 6.31 11.84 -19.28
C ALA A 169 5.86 12.74 -20.43
N SER A 170 5.29 12.13 -21.47
CA SER A 170 4.76 12.82 -22.63
C SER A 170 3.43 12.22 -23.03
N TRP A 171 2.54 13.06 -23.57
CA TRP A 171 1.22 12.67 -24.02
C TRP A 171 1.09 12.85 -25.53
N ASP A 172 0.54 11.84 -26.20
CA ASP A 172 0.09 11.92 -27.58
C ASP A 172 -1.31 11.33 -27.70
N SER A 173 -2.19 11.96 -28.48
CA SER A 173 -3.59 11.53 -28.57
C SER A 173 -3.78 10.18 -29.26
N ARG A 174 -2.79 9.68 -30.02
CA ARG A 174 -2.85 8.38 -30.69
C ARG A 174 -2.20 7.28 -29.85
N ASN A 175 -1.08 7.59 -29.20
CA ASN A 175 -0.26 6.60 -28.49
C ASN A 175 -0.48 6.60 -26.97
N GLY A 176 -1.20 7.59 -26.41
CA GLY A 176 -1.45 7.71 -24.99
C GLY A 176 -0.27 8.32 -24.23
N LEU A 177 -0.02 7.81 -23.02
CA LEU A 177 1.02 8.31 -22.12
C LEU A 177 2.31 7.50 -22.29
N SER A 178 3.42 8.19 -22.59
CA SER A 178 4.74 7.57 -22.69
C SER A 178 5.65 8.09 -21.58
N VAL A 179 6.19 7.19 -20.78
CA VAL A 179 7.16 7.47 -19.71
C VAL A 179 8.54 6.99 -20.15
N ARG A 180 9.54 7.86 -20.00
CA ARG A 180 10.96 7.54 -20.22
C ARG A 180 11.71 7.66 -18.91
N THR A 181 12.40 6.60 -18.55
CA THR A 181 13.20 6.55 -17.34
C THR A 181 14.69 6.78 -17.68
N LYS A 182 15.50 7.05 -16.65
CA LYS A 182 16.91 7.43 -16.80
C LYS A 182 17.84 6.25 -17.09
#